data_AF-A0A4Q2KS62-F1
#
_entry.id   AF-A0A4Q2KS62-F1
#
_cell.length_a   1.000
_cell.length_b   1.000
_cell.length_c   1.000
_cell.angle_alpha   90.00
_cell.angle_beta   90.00
_cell.angle_gamma   90.00
#
_symmetry.space_group_name_H-M   'P 1'
#
loop_
_entity.id
_entity.type
_entity.pdbx_description
1 polymer ?
#
loop_
_entity_poly.entity_id
_entity_poly.type
_entity_poly.pdbx_seq_one_letter_code
_entity_poly.pdbx_strand_id
1 'polypeptide(L)'
;LGVLVLAKGGHLGGTAAPDALVDASGRVDETRRSGAGGSAAGKSAPRIIEFLGERIETTNTHGTGCSLSSAIATLRADLGSWEAAVIEARRWLRESITHGASLEVGEGHGPISHFAGLWERGGLSTAPSPEEIESDWWAGIADVRDAIDELGFVRGLADGSLDRAPFVRYLAQDARYLRDYSRVLAVASSSATDAAEQAFWAASARGAIIGELELHASWLPEGEAFAAEPDAATTGYLNHLLATAARGDYPVLAAALLPCFWIYVDLGERLAAGAFGPQALAPGHPYASWLTTYADPAFAVATCEAIGIVTRLAATADAPTRQAMWRAFRASSEHELAFFASPLGELDARDPALAHTANPQLRGGIRGTVHEPAVFS
;
A
#
# COMPACT_ATOMS: atom_id res chain seq x y z
N LEU A 1 -19.69 -29.39 -5.15
CA LEU A 1 -19.84 -28.47 -4.01
C LEU A 1 -18.76 -28.85 -3.02
N GLY A 2 -17.72 -28.02 -2.88
CA GLY A 2 -16.73 -28.19 -1.81
C GLY A 2 -17.34 -27.75 -0.47
N VAL A 3 -16.77 -28.20 0.65
CA VAL A 3 -17.15 -27.74 1.99
C VAL A 3 -16.17 -26.65 2.40
N LEU A 4 -16.69 -25.45 2.66
CA LEU A 4 -15.96 -24.32 3.24
C LEU A 4 -16.41 -24.16 4.70
N VAL A 5 -15.45 -24.05 5.62
CA VAL A 5 -15.70 -23.90 7.05
C VAL A 5 -15.02 -22.63 7.53
N LEU A 6 -15.78 -21.74 8.18
CA LEU A 6 -15.22 -20.61 8.93
C LEU A 6 -15.07 -21.02 10.40
N ALA A 7 -13.83 -21.15 10.86
CA ALA A 7 -13.49 -21.34 12.26
C ALA A 7 -13.30 -19.98 12.94
N LYS A 8 -13.99 -19.74 14.07
CA LYS A 8 -13.96 -18.46 14.78
C LYS A 8 -13.00 -18.49 15.98
N GLY A 9 -12.14 -17.49 16.09
CA GLY A 9 -11.14 -17.36 17.15
C GLY A 9 -11.64 -16.76 18.46
N GLY A 10 -12.87 -16.25 18.52
CA GLY A 10 -13.36 -15.50 19.69
C GLY A 10 -13.29 -16.24 21.04
N HIS A 11 -13.27 -17.58 21.04
CA HIS A 11 -13.12 -18.42 22.24
C HIS A 11 -11.68 -18.81 22.57
N LEU A 12 -10.71 -18.45 21.74
CA LEU A 12 -9.29 -18.61 22.05
C LEU A 12 -8.92 -17.68 23.21
N GLY A 13 -7.94 -18.05 24.03
CA GLY A 13 -7.41 -17.17 25.08
C GLY A 13 -6.44 -16.13 24.54
N GLY A 14 -6.09 -15.12 25.35
CA GLY A 14 -5.11 -14.09 25.01
C GLY A 14 -5.68 -12.88 24.28
N THR A 15 -4.79 -12.01 23.80
CA THR A 15 -5.12 -10.71 23.19
C THR A 15 -5.55 -10.82 21.73
N ALA A 16 -5.40 -11.99 21.09
CA ALA A 16 -5.79 -12.24 19.71
C ALA A 16 -7.12 -13.00 19.62
N ALA A 17 -7.83 -12.79 18.52
CA ALA A 17 -9.05 -13.51 18.15
C ALA A 17 -9.06 -13.80 16.63
N PRO A 18 -8.12 -14.63 16.11
CA PRO A 18 -8.01 -14.90 14.68
C PRO A 18 -9.12 -15.85 14.17
N ASP A 19 -9.70 -15.53 13.01
CA ASP A 19 -10.62 -16.43 12.32
C ASP A 19 -9.89 -17.14 11.16
N ALA A 20 -10.39 -18.31 10.73
CA ALA A 20 -9.82 -19.03 9.59
C ALA A 20 -10.90 -19.57 8.66
N LEU A 21 -10.83 -19.24 7.36
CA LEU A 21 -11.65 -19.86 6.33
C LEU A 21 -10.87 -21.04 5.73
N VAL A 22 -11.40 -22.25 5.95
CA VAL A 22 -10.76 -23.50 5.56
C VAL A 22 -11.54 -24.13 4.41
N ASP A 23 -10.86 -24.38 3.29
CA ASP A 23 -11.36 -25.20 2.20
C ASP A 23 -10.64 -26.55 2.18
N ALA A 24 -11.37 -27.60 2.57
CA ALA A 24 -10.88 -28.97 2.57
C ALA A 24 -10.68 -29.57 1.17
N SER A 25 -11.14 -28.88 0.11
CA SER A 25 -11.03 -29.33 -1.29
C SER A 25 -9.88 -28.69 -2.07
N GLY A 26 -9.21 -27.67 -1.51
CA GLY A 26 -8.07 -26.97 -2.13
C GLY A 26 -8.44 -26.10 -3.35
N ARG A 27 -9.67 -25.64 -3.46
CA ARG A 27 -10.21 -24.83 -4.57
C ARG A 27 -10.67 -23.45 -4.08
N VAL A 28 -9.89 -22.42 -4.33
CA VAL A 28 -10.42 -21.05 -4.25
C VAL A 28 -10.03 -20.29 -5.50
N ASP A 29 -10.83 -20.44 -6.56
CA ASP A 29 -11.16 -19.40 -7.53
C ASP A 29 -12.23 -19.93 -8.52
N GLU A 30 -13.44 -19.35 -8.54
CA GLU A 30 -14.43 -19.58 -9.60
C GLU A 30 -14.25 -18.60 -10.79
N THR A 31 -13.29 -17.66 -10.73
CA THR A 31 -13.08 -16.65 -11.79
C THR A 31 -11.92 -16.96 -12.76
N ARG A 32 -11.13 -18.01 -12.51
CA ARG A 32 -10.08 -18.50 -13.45
C ARG A 32 -10.37 -19.91 -13.95
N ARG A 33 -11.23 -20.04 -14.97
CA ARG A 33 -11.28 -21.23 -15.83
C ARG A 33 -11.04 -20.87 -17.29
N SER A 34 -9.78 -20.86 -17.69
CA SER A 34 -9.37 -21.14 -19.06
C SER A 34 -8.12 -22.01 -19.05
N GLY A 35 -8.22 -23.24 -19.60
CA GLY A 35 -7.05 -24.04 -19.97
C GLY A 35 -6.96 -25.42 -19.34
N ALA A 36 -7.50 -26.40 -20.06
CA ALA A 36 -7.03 -27.79 -20.27
C ALA A 36 -6.28 -28.60 -19.18
N GLY A 37 -6.71 -29.87 -19.05
CA GLY A 37 -5.81 -30.99 -18.81
C GLY A 37 -6.06 -31.76 -17.51
N GLY A 38 -6.72 -32.92 -17.61
CA GLY A 38 -6.87 -33.83 -16.48
C GLY A 38 -5.55 -34.50 -16.08
N SER A 39 -5.34 -34.67 -14.77
CA SER A 39 -4.44 -35.69 -14.20
C SER A 39 -4.78 -35.94 -12.72
N ALA A 40 -4.49 -37.16 -12.30
CA ALA A 40 -4.68 -37.87 -11.03
C ALA A 40 -5.03 -37.08 -9.75
N ALA A 41 -6.05 -37.58 -9.04
CA ALA A 41 -6.47 -37.14 -7.71
C ALA A 41 -5.43 -37.46 -6.62
N GLY A 42 -4.41 -36.60 -6.48
CA GLY A 42 -3.78 -36.37 -5.18
C GLY A 42 -4.69 -35.50 -4.33
N LYS A 43 -4.92 -35.84 -3.05
CA LYS A 43 -5.63 -34.95 -2.12
C LYS A 43 -4.82 -33.65 -2.00
N SER A 44 -5.27 -32.59 -2.67
CA SER A 44 -4.68 -31.26 -2.52
C SER A 44 -4.75 -30.87 -1.03
N ALA A 45 -3.69 -30.28 -0.50
CA ALA A 45 -3.68 -29.79 0.87
C ALA A 45 -4.83 -28.79 1.09
N PRO A 46 -5.45 -28.75 2.28
CA PRO A 46 -6.50 -27.78 2.56
C PRO A 46 -5.93 -26.36 2.42
N ARG A 47 -6.66 -25.48 1.74
CA ARG A 47 -6.32 -24.05 1.73
C ARG A 47 -6.91 -23.42 2.99
N ILE A 48 -6.08 -22.71 3.73
CA ILE A 48 -6.46 -21.96 4.94
C ILE A 48 -6.20 -20.49 4.65
N ILE A 49 -7.22 -19.66 4.86
CA ILE A 49 -7.08 -18.20 4.85
C ILE A 49 -7.27 -17.76 6.29
N GLU A 50 -6.20 -17.31 6.90
CA GLU A 50 -6.24 -16.76 8.25
C GLU A 50 -6.58 -15.28 8.20
N PHE A 51 -7.37 -14.85 9.16
CA PHE A 51 -7.79 -13.48 9.31
C PHE A 51 -7.50 -13.05 10.73
N LEU A 52 -6.42 -12.29 10.86
CA LEU A 52 -5.95 -11.81 12.14
C LEU A 52 -6.90 -10.75 12.68
N GLY A 53 -6.96 -10.65 14.00
CA GLY A 53 -7.79 -9.65 14.68
C GLY A 53 -7.48 -9.62 16.17
N GLU A 54 -7.47 -8.41 16.72
CA GLU A 54 -7.31 -8.21 18.15
C GLU A 54 -8.62 -8.45 18.90
N ARG A 55 -8.51 -8.93 20.14
CA ARG A 55 -9.65 -9.08 21.03
C ARG A 55 -10.15 -7.70 21.44
N ILE A 56 -11.46 -7.50 21.28
CA ILE A 56 -12.14 -6.32 21.81
C ILE A 56 -12.57 -6.65 23.24
N GLU A 57 -12.05 -5.92 24.22
CA GLU A 57 -12.43 -6.04 25.62
C GLU A 57 -13.88 -5.55 25.81
N THR A 58 -14.82 -6.48 25.95
CA THR A 58 -16.26 -6.17 26.04
C THR A 58 -17.05 -7.34 26.62
N THR A 59 -18.16 -7.05 27.29
CA THR A 59 -19.15 -8.05 27.70
C THR A 59 -20.27 -8.23 26.66
N ASN A 60 -20.40 -7.30 25.71
CA ASN A 60 -21.44 -7.23 24.68
C ASN A 60 -21.16 -8.17 23.49
N THR A 61 -21.30 -9.47 23.72
CA THR A 61 -20.97 -10.51 22.72
C THR A 61 -22.17 -11.34 22.28
N HIS A 62 -23.38 -11.03 22.79
CA HIS A 62 -24.58 -11.75 22.44
C HIS A 62 -24.92 -11.58 20.95
N GLY A 63 -25.25 -12.69 20.28
CA GLY A 63 -25.64 -12.68 18.88
C GLY A 63 -24.49 -12.62 17.87
N THR A 64 -23.23 -12.49 18.29
CA THR A 64 -22.06 -12.38 17.38
C THR A 64 -22.01 -13.48 16.31
N GLY A 65 -22.29 -14.74 16.68
CA GLY A 65 -22.29 -15.85 15.72
C GLY A 65 -23.42 -15.81 14.69
N CYS A 66 -24.65 -15.53 15.12
CA CYS A 66 -25.82 -15.45 14.23
C CYS A 66 -25.70 -14.25 13.28
N SER A 67 -25.26 -13.11 13.84
CA SER A 67 -24.99 -11.88 13.11
C SER A 67 -23.91 -12.08 12.05
N LEU A 68 -22.75 -12.65 12.41
CA LEU A 68 -21.68 -12.93 11.47
C LEU A 68 -22.14 -13.84 10.33
N SER A 69 -22.84 -14.92 10.66
CA SER A 69 -23.33 -15.89 9.65
C SER A 69 -24.32 -15.25 8.67
N SER A 70 -25.22 -14.40 9.19
CA SER A 70 -26.21 -13.69 8.37
C SER A 70 -25.55 -12.65 7.45
N ALA A 71 -24.58 -11.90 7.99
CA ALA A 71 -23.79 -10.93 7.22
C ALA A 71 -23.02 -11.62 6.09
N ILE A 72 -22.30 -12.71 6.38
CA ILE A 72 -21.56 -13.49 5.36
C ILE A 72 -22.51 -14.01 4.28
N ALA A 73 -23.66 -14.57 4.65
CA ALA A 73 -24.63 -15.08 3.68
C ALA A 73 -25.12 -13.99 2.73
N THR A 74 -25.37 -12.79 3.27
CA THR A 74 -25.83 -11.63 2.50
C THR A 74 -24.73 -11.10 1.59
N LEU A 75 -23.54 -10.87 2.14
CA LEU A 75 -22.38 -10.36 1.40
C LEU A 75 -21.88 -11.35 0.36
N ARG A 76 -22.02 -12.66 0.57
CA ARG A 76 -21.66 -13.66 -0.45
C ARG A 76 -22.58 -13.58 -1.67
N ALA A 77 -23.86 -13.28 -1.46
CA ALA A 77 -24.82 -13.12 -2.54
C ALA A 77 -24.51 -11.87 -3.39
N ASP A 78 -24.01 -10.81 -2.74
CA ASP A 78 -23.65 -9.53 -3.38
C ASP A 78 -22.26 -9.57 -4.04
N LEU A 79 -21.22 -9.92 -3.27
CA LEU A 79 -19.82 -9.82 -3.68
C LEU A 79 -19.31 -10.99 -4.54
N GLY A 80 -20.04 -12.11 -4.60
CA GLY A 80 -19.60 -13.27 -5.39
C GLY A 80 -18.43 -14.07 -4.79
N SER A 81 -17.76 -13.58 -3.73
CA SER A 81 -16.57 -14.18 -3.11
C SER A 81 -16.78 -14.47 -1.62
N TRP A 82 -16.46 -15.69 -1.19
CA TRP A 82 -16.52 -16.07 0.23
C TRP A 82 -15.47 -15.33 1.06
N GLU A 83 -14.27 -15.15 0.52
CA GLU A 83 -13.19 -14.43 1.18
C GLU A 83 -13.56 -12.96 1.40
N ALA A 84 -14.04 -12.29 0.35
CA ALA A 84 -14.48 -10.89 0.45
C ALA A 84 -15.68 -10.72 1.41
N ALA A 85 -16.65 -11.64 1.35
CA ALA A 85 -17.80 -11.61 2.26
C ALA A 85 -17.39 -11.79 3.73
N VAL A 86 -16.42 -12.66 3.99
CA VAL A 86 -15.90 -12.91 5.32
C VAL A 86 -15.08 -11.72 5.85
N ILE A 87 -14.32 -11.05 4.98
CA ILE A 87 -13.62 -9.79 5.30
C ILE A 87 -14.61 -8.70 5.72
N GLU A 88 -15.60 -8.41 4.88
CA GLU A 88 -16.56 -7.33 5.16
C GLU A 88 -17.46 -7.65 6.35
N ALA A 89 -17.90 -8.91 6.51
CA ALA A 89 -18.74 -9.31 7.64
C ALA A 89 -18.00 -9.20 8.98
N ARG A 90 -16.70 -9.48 9.01
CA ARG A 90 -15.89 -9.28 10.22
C ARG A 90 -15.69 -7.82 10.54
N ARG A 91 -15.41 -6.97 9.55
CA ARG A 91 -15.29 -5.52 9.74
C ARG A 91 -16.56 -4.95 10.38
N TRP A 92 -17.71 -5.28 9.80
CA TRP A 92 -19.02 -4.95 10.37
C TRP A 92 -19.23 -5.49 11.78
N LEU A 93 -18.87 -6.75 12.04
CA LEU A 93 -19.04 -7.33 13.37
C LEU A 93 -18.16 -6.65 14.41
N ARG A 94 -16.91 -6.33 14.08
CA ARG A 94 -15.97 -5.63 14.97
C ARG A 94 -16.53 -4.26 15.33
N GLU A 95 -16.96 -3.48 14.35
CA GLU A 95 -17.63 -2.20 14.59
C GLU A 95 -18.87 -2.37 15.48
N SER A 96 -19.70 -3.38 15.21
CA SER A 96 -20.90 -3.68 15.99
C SER A 96 -20.59 -4.03 17.45
N ILE A 97 -19.49 -4.76 17.70
CA ILE A 97 -19.05 -5.14 19.04
C ILE A 97 -18.51 -3.90 19.79
N THR A 98 -17.66 -3.09 19.15
CA THR A 98 -17.08 -1.88 19.75
C THR A 98 -18.16 -0.93 20.24
N HIS A 99 -19.25 -0.79 19.49
CA HIS A 99 -20.38 0.07 19.85
C HIS A 99 -21.48 -0.66 20.64
N GLY A 100 -21.33 -1.94 20.97
CA GLY A 100 -22.36 -2.69 21.68
C GLY A 100 -22.64 -2.13 23.08
N ALA A 101 -21.60 -1.66 23.77
CA ALA A 101 -21.72 -1.14 25.14
C ALA A 101 -22.58 0.13 25.22
N SER A 102 -22.64 0.96 24.17
CA SER A 102 -23.44 2.20 24.17
C SER A 102 -24.94 1.96 24.09
N LEU A 103 -25.38 0.73 23.84
CA LEU A 103 -26.80 0.39 23.83
C LEU A 103 -27.41 0.33 25.25
N GLU A 104 -26.57 0.15 26.28
CA GLU A 104 -27.00 0.04 27.69
C GLU A 104 -28.13 -0.98 27.93
N VAL A 105 -28.10 -2.11 27.20
CA VAL A 105 -29.13 -3.16 27.29
C VAL A 105 -28.70 -4.29 28.22
N GLY A 106 -29.37 -4.38 29.37
CA GLY A 106 -29.21 -5.46 30.35
C GLY A 106 -27.97 -5.33 31.22
N GLU A 107 -27.84 -6.21 32.22
CA GLU A 107 -26.77 -6.18 33.23
C GLU A 107 -25.71 -7.31 33.05
N GLY A 108 -25.82 -8.08 31.96
CA GLY A 108 -24.99 -9.27 31.69
C GLY A 108 -24.27 -9.20 30.34
N HIS A 109 -24.31 -10.30 29.57
CA HIS A 109 -23.78 -10.30 28.20
C HIS A 109 -24.73 -9.55 27.25
N GLY A 110 -24.46 -8.27 27.03
CA GLY A 110 -25.28 -7.41 26.18
C GLY A 110 -25.20 -7.76 24.68
N PRO A 111 -26.13 -7.21 23.87
CA PRO A 111 -26.11 -7.36 22.41
C PRO A 111 -25.01 -6.53 21.76
N ILE A 112 -24.62 -6.91 20.55
CA ILE A 112 -23.86 -6.06 19.62
C ILE A 112 -24.77 -4.96 19.04
N SER A 113 -24.18 -3.88 18.52
CA SER A 113 -24.90 -2.81 17.82
C SER A 113 -24.93 -3.04 16.31
N HIS A 114 -25.99 -3.64 15.78
CA HIS A 114 -26.14 -3.92 14.34
C HIS A 114 -26.14 -2.68 13.45
N PHE A 115 -26.50 -1.52 14.02
CA PHE A 115 -26.57 -0.24 13.33
C PHE A 115 -25.38 0.68 13.65
N ALA A 116 -24.31 0.12 14.23
CA ALA A 116 -23.11 0.87 14.53
C ALA A 116 -22.60 1.61 13.28
N GLY A 117 -22.34 2.91 13.43
CA GLY A 117 -21.82 3.79 12.38
C GLY A 117 -22.72 4.04 11.16
N LEU A 118 -23.89 3.39 11.05
CA LEU A 118 -24.84 3.58 9.94
C LEU A 118 -25.27 5.04 9.77
N TRP A 119 -25.64 5.68 10.88
CA TRP A 119 -26.16 7.05 10.86
C TRP A 119 -25.09 8.11 10.67
N GLU A 120 -23.89 7.85 11.20
CA GLU A 120 -22.73 8.73 11.03
C GLU A 120 -22.21 8.70 9.60
N ARG A 121 -22.18 7.51 8.97
CA ARG A 121 -21.74 7.35 7.58
C ARG A 121 -22.81 7.68 6.54
N GLY A 122 -24.09 7.66 6.91
CA GLY A 122 -25.20 7.79 5.96
C GLY A 122 -25.29 6.64 4.94
N GLY A 123 -24.77 5.45 5.27
CA GLY A 123 -24.66 4.32 4.35
C GLY A 123 -24.43 2.96 5.03
N LEU A 124 -24.71 1.88 4.30
CA LEU A 124 -24.72 0.50 4.82
C LEU A 124 -23.34 -0.18 4.84
N SER A 125 -22.36 0.34 4.10
CA SER A 125 -21.01 -0.22 4.05
C SER A 125 -20.18 0.23 5.24
N THR A 126 -19.36 -0.66 5.78
CA THR A 126 -18.39 -0.27 6.81
C THR A 126 -17.18 0.40 6.17
N ALA A 127 -16.67 1.45 6.83
CA ALA A 127 -15.43 2.09 6.42
C ALA A 127 -14.25 1.31 7.02
N PRO A 128 -13.15 1.11 6.27
CA PRO A 128 -11.96 0.50 6.83
C PRO A 128 -11.36 1.41 7.91
N SER A 129 -10.76 0.82 8.95
CA SER A 129 -10.00 1.59 9.93
C SER A 129 -8.67 2.08 9.35
N PRO A 130 -8.04 3.12 9.91
CA PRO A 130 -6.70 3.54 9.51
C PRO A 130 -5.67 2.39 9.53
N GLU A 131 -5.74 1.51 10.53
CA GLU A 131 -4.85 0.36 10.68
C GLU A 131 -5.11 -0.70 9.60
N GLU A 132 -6.37 -0.93 9.22
CA GLU A 132 -6.71 -1.80 8.09
C GLU A 132 -6.19 -1.23 6.77
N ILE A 133 -6.31 0.09 6.55
CA ILE A 133 -5.73 0.75 5.36
C ILE A 133 -4.22 0.57 5.32
N GLU A 134 -3.54 0.84 6.43
CA GLU A 134 -2.08 0.72 6.54
C GLU A 134 -1.62 -0.69 6.14
N SER A 135 -2.19 -1.70 6.80
CA SER A 135 -1.88 -3.11 6.53
C SER A 135 -2.17 -3.49 5.08
N ASP A 136 -3.35 -3.16 4.58
CA ASP A 136 -3.79 -3.54 3.23
C ASP A 136 -2.93 -2.86 2.15
N TRP A 137 -2.58 -1.58 2.32
CA TRP A 137 -1.80 -0.85 1.32
C TRP A 137 -0.34 -1.32 1.31
N TRP A 138 0.24 -1.57 2.48
CA TRP A 138 1.60 -2.09 2.57
C TRP A 138 1.73 -3.51 1.98
N ALA A 139 0.74 -4.36 2.25
CA ALA A 139 0.64 -5.67 1.63
C ALA A 139 0.40 -5.56 0.12
N GLY A 140 -0.40 -4.59 -0.31
CA GLY A 140 -0.75 -4.35 -1.71
C GLY A 140 0.41 -3.90 -2.60
N ILE A 141 1.56 -3.51 -2.03
CA ILE A 141 2.79 -3.21 -2.78
C ILE A 141 3.92 -4.21 -2.52
N ALA A 142 3.61 -5.38 -1.95
CA ALA A 142 4.63 -6.40 -1.66
C ALA A 142 5.44 -6.79 -2.89
N ASP A 143 4.80 -6.95 -4.05
CA ASP A 143 5.47 -7.26 -5.32
C ASP A 143 6.43 -6.15 -5.79
N VAL A 144 6.12 -4.88 -5.52
CA VAL A 144 7.02 -3.77 -5.81
C VAL A 144 8.21 -3.78 -4.86
N ARG A 145 7.98 -4.01 -3.57
CA ARG A 145 9.04 -4.09 -2.55
C ARG A 145 9.97 -5.28 -2.80
N ASP A 146 9.42 -6.44 -3.11
CA ASP A 146 10.19 -7.64 -3.48
C ASP A 146 11.03 -7.37 -4.73
N ALA A 147 10.49 -6.67 -5.74
CA ALA A 147 11.26 -6.29 -6.92
C ALA A 147 12.40 -5.30 -6.60
N ILE A 148 12.17 -4.31 -5.72
CA ILE A 148 13.21 -3.38 -5.26
C ILE A 148 14.33 -4.16 -4.56
N ASP A 149 13.97 -5.10 -3.69
CA ASP A 149 14.91 -5.93 -2.97
C ASP A 149 15.80 -6.78 -3.89
N GLU A 150 15.30 -7.16 -5.07
CA GLU A 150 16.03 -7.97 -6.05
C GLU A 150 16.99 -7.16 -6.94
N LEU A 151 16.87 -5.83 -6.98
CA LEU A 151 17.70 -4.98 -7.82
C LEU A 151 19.19 -5.11 -7.46
N GLY A 152 20.03 -5.23 -8.48
CA GLY A 152 21.49 -5.24 -8.34
C GLY A 152 22.00 -3.95 -7.73
N PHE A 153 21.30 -2.83 -7.92
CA PHE A 153 21.61 -1.56 -7.26
C PHE A 153 21.49 -1.68 -5.73
N VAL A 154 20.37 -2.20 -5.23
CA VAL A 154 20.11 -2.39 -3.79
C VAL A 154 21.04 -3.44 -3.19
N ARG A 155 21.23 -4.57 -3.89
CA ARG A 155 22.14 -5.65 -3.44
C ARG A 155 23.59 -5.17 -3.36
N GLY A 156 24.06 -4.43 -4.37
CA GLY A 156 25.40 -3.87 -4.39
C GLY A 156 25.61 -2.76 -3.35
N LEU A 157 24.56 -1.99 -3.03
CA LEU A 157 24.60 -1.04 -1.91
C LEU A 157 24.72 -1.75 -0.57
N ALA A 158 24.03 -2.88 -0.39
CA ALA A 158 24.02 -3.62 0.86
C ALA A 158 25.35 -4.31 1.17
N ASP A 159 25.99 -4.89 0.16
CA ASP A 159 27.26 -5.63 0.33
C ASP A 159 28.51 -4.78 0.06
N GLY A 160 28.34 -3.56 -0.42
CA GLY A 160 29.41 -2.60 -0.73
C GLY A 160 30.12 -2.85 -2.07
N SER A 161 29.61 -3.76 -2.89
CA SER A 161 30.18 -4.09 -4.21
C SER A 161 29.73 -3.14 -5.33
N LEU A 162 28.72 -2.29 -5.10
CA LEU A 162 28.24 -1.35 -6.10
C LEU A 162 29.36 -0.42 -6.56
N ASP A 163 29.54 -0.29 -7.87
CA ASP A 163 30.45 0.69 -8.44
C ASP A 163 30.02 2.11 -8.08
N ARG A 164 31.00 2.98 -7.82
CA ARG A 164 30.73 4.37 -7.40
C ARG A 164 29.96 5.18 -8.45
N ALA A 165 30.15 4.88 -9.73
CA ALA A 165 29.53 5.67 -10.82
C ALA A 165 27.99 5.54 -10.85
N PRO A 166 27.38 4.35 -10.79
CA PRO A 166 25.95 4.18 -10.56
C PRO A 166 25.42 4.95 -9.34
N PHE A 167 26.13 4.86 -8.20
CA PHE A 167 25.72 5.56 -6.98
C PHE A 167 25.70 7.09 -7.15
N VAL A 168 26.72 7.66 -7.80
CA VAL A 168 26.75 9.10 -8.09
C VAL A 168 25.64 9.51 -9.06
N ARG A 169 25.30 8.68 -10.05
CA ARG A 169 24.14 8.92 -10.94
C ARG A 169 22.83 8.95 -10.16
N TYR A 170 22.63 7.97 -9.26
CA TYR A 170 21.48 7.92 -8.37
C TYR A 170 21.35 9.22 -7.56
N LEU A 171 22.42 9.67 -6.88
CA LEU A 171 22.39 10.90 -6.08
C LEU A 171 22.10 12.15 -6.91
N ALA A 172 22.60 12.22 -8.14
CA ALA A 172 22.30 13.33 -9.03
C ALA A 172 20.80 13.37 -9.41
N GLN A 173 20.18 12.22 -9.63
CA GLN A 173 18.74 12.14 -9.89
C GLN A 173 17.92 12.44 -8.62
N ASP A 174 18.39 11.99 -7.45
CA ASP A 174 17.72 12.20 -6.15
C ASP A 174 17.67 13.69 -5.76
N ALA A 175 18.77 14.43 -5.98
CA ALA A 175 18.78 15.88 -5.79
C ALA A 175 17.71 16.60 -6.64
N ARG A 176 17.50 16.16 -7.90
CA ARG A 176 16.46 16.73 -8.77
C ARG A 176 15.07 16.34 -8.31
N TYR A 177 14.90 15.08 -7.93
CA TYR A 177 13.65 14.58 -7.38
C TYR A 177 13.25 15.40 -6.15
N LEU A 178 14.13 15.54 -5.17
CA LEU A 178 13.89 16.30 -3.93
C LEU A 178 13.51 17.76 -4.18
N ARG A 179 14.11 18.39 -5.20
CA ARG A 179 13.80 19.78 -5.57
C ARG A 179 12.32 19.96 -5.93
N ASP A 180 11.79 19.14 -6.84
CA ASP A 180 10.39 19.25 -7.25
C ASP A 180 9.44 18.56 -6.25
N TYR A 181 9.89 17.50 -5.58
CA TYR A 181 9.18 16.86 -4.48
C TYR A 181 8.87 17.85 -3.35
N SER A 182 9.84 18.71 -2.98
CA SER A 182 9.63 19.78 -1.99
C SER A 182 8.51 20.75 -2.36
N ARG A 183 8.34 21.02 -3.66
CA ARG A 183 7.26 21.89 -4.16
C ARG A 183 5.92 21.19 -4.10
N VAL A 184 5.87 19.90 -4.43
CA VAL A 184 4.66 19.08 -4.32
C VAL A 184 4.23 18.96 -2.85
N LEU A 185 5.17 18.79 -1.91
CA LEU A 185 4.92 18.84 -0.48
C LEU A 185 4.37 20.22 -0.03
N ALA A 186 4.89 21.31 -0.59
CA ALA A 186 4.35 22.65 -0.32
C ALA A 186 2.92 22.82 -0.87
N VAL A 187 2.59 22.21 -2.01
CA VAL A 187 1.21 22.15 -2.51
C VAL A 187 0.34 21.36 -1.54
N ALA A 188 0.77 20.18 -1.08
CA ALA A 188 0.04 19.40 -0.09
C ALA A 188 -0.22 20.19 1.21
N SER A 189 0.78 20.94 1.69
CA SER A 189 0.62 21.86 2.83
C SER A 189 -0.45 22.92 2.56
N SER A 190 -0.46 23.53 1.38
CA SER A 190 -1.48 24.53 1.02
C SER A 190 -2.89 23.96 0.82
N SER A 191 -2.99 22.66 0.51
CA SER A 191 -4.26 21.97 0.28
C SER A 191 -4.82 21.29 1.54
N ALA A 192 -4.00 21.10 2.57
CA ALA A 192 -4.42 20.49 3.83
C ALA A 192 -5.47 21.36 4.55
N THR A 193 -6.55 20.74 5.01
CA THR A 193 -7.63 21.41 5.74
C THR A 193 -7.40 21.45 7.25
N ASP A 194 -6.57 20.53 7.77
CA ASP A 194 -6.16 20.49 9.16
C ASP A 194 -4.83 21.22 9.37
N ALA A 195 -4.73 22.01 10.44
CA ALA A 195 -3.56 22.85 10.70
C ALA A 195 -2.31 22.04 11.08
N ALA A 196 -2.47 20.89 11.75
CA ALA A 196 -1.35 20.02 12.08
C ALA A 196 -0.82 19.34 10.82
N GLU A 197 -1.71 18.86 9.95
CA GLU A 197 -1.34 18.31 8.64
C GLU A 197 -0.63 19.36 7.76
N GLN A 198 -1.16 20.59 7.70
CA GLN A 198 -0.53 21.69 6.99
C GLN A 198 0.91 21.94 7.48
N ALA A 199 1.11 21.98 8.81
CA ALA A 199 2.42 22.20 9.42
C ALA A 199 3.38 21.03 9.14
N PHE A 200 2.88 19.80 9.17
CA PHE A 200 3.64 18.59 8.86
C PHE A 200 4.17 18.61 7.42
N TRP A 201 3.30 18.88 6.44
CA TRP A 201 3.72 18.94 5.03
C TRP A 201 4.68 20.10 4.75
N ALA A 202 4.51 21.25 5.40
CA ALA A 202 5.44 22.38 5.30
C ALA A 202 6.83 22.03 5.89
N ALA A 203 6.84 21.37 7.04
CA ALA A 203 8.08 20.90 7.66
C ALA A 203 8.79 19.87 6.78
N SER A 204 8.03 18.95 6.18
CA SER A 204 8.53 17.95 5.23
C SER A 204 9.10 18.60 3.96
N ALA A 205 8.44 19.61 3.40
CA ALA A 205 8.96 20.37 2.27
C ALA A 205 10.31 21.03 2.59
N ARG A 206 10.42 21.63 3.78
CA ARG A 206 11.70 22.19 4.27
C ARG A 206 12.74 21.09 4.45
N GLY A 207 12.36 19.93 4.99
CA GLY A 207 13.24 18.77 5.14
C GLY A 207 13.82 18.31 3.80
N ALA A 208 12.98 18.18 2.76
CA ALA A 208 13.43 17.83 1.41
C ALA A 208 14.43 18.83 0.83
N ILE A 209 14.21 20.14 1.04
CA ILE A 209 15.15 21.19 0.61
C ILE A 209 16.49 21.07 1.33
N ILE A 210 16.48 20.80 2.64
CA ILE A 210 17.71 20.63 3.42
C ILE A 210 18.45 19.38 2.96
N GLY A 211 17.74 18.26 2.79
CA GLY A 211 18.32 17.00 2.30
C GLY A 211 18.98 17.16 0.92
N GLU A 212 18.34 17.87 -0.01
CA GLU A 212 18.93 18.21 -1.31
C GLU A 212 20.28 18.95 -1.14
N LEU A 213 20.34 19.96 -0.26
CA LEU A 213 21.56 20.74 0.00
C LEU A 213 22.67 19.90 0.64
N GLU A 214 22.33 18.98 1.55
CA GLU A 214 23.30 18.10 2.22
C GLU A 214 23.90 17.07 1.24
N LEU A 215 23.09 16.53 0.32
CA LEU A 215 23.56 15.68 -0.77
C LEU A 215 24.58 16.42 -1.65
N HIS A 216 24.32 17.70 -1.97
CA HIS A 216 25.28 18.52 -2.71
C HIS A 216 26.60 18.70 -1.95
N ALA A 217 26.51 19.12 -0.68
CA ALA A 217 27.70 19.43 0.10
C ALA A 217 28.59 18.20 0.32
N SER A 218 28.00 17.00 0.44
CA SER A 218 28.70 15.80 0.90
C SER A 218 29.18 14.88 -0.23
N TRP A 219 28.44 14.79 -1.33
CA TRP A 219 28.66 13.73 -2.34
C TRP A 219 28.83 14.23 -3.77
N LEU A 220 28.44 15.46 -4.06
CA LEU A 220 28.39 16.01 -5.43
C LEU A 220 29.20 17.32 -5.50
N PRO A 221 30.52 17.27 -5.78
CA PRO A 221 31.33 18.48 -5.95
C PRO A 221 30.76 19.39 -7.06
N GLU A 222 30.93 20.70 -6.90
CA GLU A 222 30.31 21.77 -7.69
C GLU A 222 30.29 21.51 -9.22
N GLY A 223 29.08 21.48 -9.80
CA GLY A 223 28.83 21.75 -11.23
C GLY A 223 28.40 20.56 -12.09
N GLU A 224 28.91 19.35 -11.88
CA GLU A 224 28.61 18.20 -12.77
C GLU A 224 27.25 17.58 -12.49
N ALA A 225 26.81 17.59 -11.23
CA ALA A 225 25.54 17.01 -10.85
C ALA A 225 24.34 17.73 -11.49
N PHE A 226 24.45 18.99 -11.90
CA PHE A 226 23.34 19.79 -12.44
C PHE A 226 23.29 19.94 -13.96
N ALA A 227 24.32 19.49 -14.68
CA ALA A 227 24.35 19.57 -16.14
C ALA A 227 23.56 18.46 -16.83
N ALA A 228 23.28 17.35 -16.14
CA ALA A 228 22.55 16.22 -16.70
C ALA A 228 21.03 16.47 -16.69
N GLU A 229 20.33 16.12 -17.77
CA GLU A 229 18.87 16.13 -17.77
C GLU A 229 18.33 15.04 -16.82
N PRO A 230 17.15 15.23 -16.19
CA PRO A 230 16.49 14.15 -15.47
C PRO A 230 16.29 12.96 -16.41
N ASP A 231 16.55 11.76 -15.92
CA ASP A 231 16.32 10.56 -16.70
C ASP A 231 14.81 10.25 -16.85
N ALA A 232 14.47 9.19 -17.57
CA ALA A 232 13.08 8.81 -17.81
C ALA A 232 12.34 8.40 -16.53
N ALA A 233 13.03 7.79 -15.55
CA ALA A 233 12.43 7.37 -14.30
C ALA A 233 12.10 8.59 -13.43
N THR A 234 13.07 9.49 -13.22
CA THR A 234 12.88 10.75 -12.49
C THR A 234 11.81 11.62 -13.14
N THR A 235 11.86 11.78 -14.46
CA THR A 235 10.86 12.56 -15.20
C THR A 235 9.47 11.95 -15.07
N GLY A 236 9.36 10.62 -15.17
CA GLY A 236 8.10 9.90 -15.01
C GLY A 236 7.50 10.13 -13.62
N TYR A 237 8.31 9.99 -12.58
CA TYR A 237 7.85 10.15 -11.20
C TYR A 237 7.41 11.58 -10.91
N LEU A 238 8.23 12.58 -11.27
CA LEU A 238 7.88 13.98 -11.07
C LEU A 238 6.62 14.38 -11.84
N ASN A 239 6.43 13.90 -13.07
CA ASN A 239 5.21 14.15 -13.83
C ASN A 239 3.97 13.57 -13.13
N HIS A 240 4.06 12.37 -12.55
CA HIS A 240 2.98 11.77 -11.77
C HIS A 240 2.62 12.63 -10.55
N LEU A 241 3.60 13.05 -9.77
CA LEU A 241 3.40 13.88 -8.57
C LEU A 241 2.85 15.27 -8.92
N LEU A 242 3.43 15.95 -9.91
CA LEU A 242 2.98 17.27 -10.36
C LEU A 242 1.58 17.20 -10.98
N ALA A 243 1.26 16.17 -11.75
CA ALA A 243 -0.08 15.97 -12.29
C ALA A 243 -1.11 15.70 -11.19
N THR A 244 -0.75 14.95 -10.14
CA THR A 244 -1.62 14.71 -8.99
C THR A 244 -1.85 16.01 -8.21
N ALA A 245 -0.80 16.79 -7.99
CA ALA A 245 -0.89 18.09 -7.33
C ALA A 245 -1.76 19.09 -8.11
N ALA A 246 -1.61 19.14 -9.44
CA ALA A 246 -2.38 20.04 -10.30
C ALA A 246 -3.89 19.71 -10.34
N ARG A 247 -4.30 18.48 -10.05
CA ARG A 247 -5.72 18.09 -9.97
C ARG A 247 -6.41 18.65 -8.72
N GLY A 248 -5.65 18.92 -7.65
CA GLY A 248 -6.16 19.58 -6.44
C GLY A 248 -6.88 18.67 -5.44
N ASP A 249 -6.84 17.34 -5.63
CA ASP A 249 -7.43 16.38 -4.70
C ASP A 249 -6.46 16.07 -3.55
N TYR A 250 -6.57 16.78 -2.42
CA TYR A 250 -5.63 16.65 -1.29
C TYR A 250 -5.43 15.21 -0.78
N PRO A 251 -6.48 14.39 -0.54
CA PRO A 251 -6.29 13.00 -0.12
C PRO A 251 -5.47 12.18 -1.13
N VAL A 252 -5.72 12.37 -2.42
CA VAL A 252 -5.01 11.66 -3.50
C VAL A 252 -3.55 12.12 -3.57
N LEU A 253 -3.30 13.42 -3.41
CA LEU A 253 -1.96 13.98 -3.36
C LEU A 253 -1.17 13.46 -2.15
N ALA A 254 -1.76 13.46 -0.96
CA ALA A 254 -1.13 12.91 0.25
C ALA A 254 -0.76 11.43 0.07
N ALA A 255 -1.65 10.63 -0.53
CA ALA A 255 -1.38 9.23 -0.85
C ALA A 255 -0.27 9.05 -1.90
N ALA A 256 -0.18 9.94 -2.89
CA ALA A 256 0.89 9.91 -3.90
C ALA A 256 2.27 10.22 -3.30
N LEU A 257 2.34 11.03 -2.24
CA LEU A 257 3.60 11.41 -1.57
C LEU A 257 4.13 10.30 -0.64
N LEU A 258 3.24 9.46 -0.10
CA LEU A 258 3.57 8.53 0.98
C LEU A 258 4.68 7.51 0.66
N PRO A 259 4.76 6.89 -0.54
CA PRO A 259 5.77 5.84 -0.79
C PRO A 259 7.21 6.29 -0.59
N CYS A 260 7.53 7.55 -0.90
CA CYS A 260 8.87 8.11 -0.70
C CYS A 260 9.28 8.15 0.79
N PHE A 261 8.33 8.34 1.70
CA PHE A 261 8.59 8.20 3.14
C PHE A 261 8.72 6.73 3.52
N TRP A 262 7.72 5.94 3.16
CA TRP A 262 7.53 4.60 3.72
C TRP A 262 8.54 3.58 3.19
N ILE A 263 8.77 3.54 1.87
CA ILE A 263 9.69 2.58 1.25
C ILE A 263 11.13 2.87 1.66
N TYR A 264 11.53 4.13 1.76
CA TYR A 264 12.90 4.50 2.16
C TYR A 264 13.22 4.16 3.62
N VAL A 265 12.29 4.43 4.56
CA VAL A 265 12.48 4.03 5.95
C VAL A 265 12.54 2.51 6.08
N ASP A 266 11.59 1.78 5.48
CA ASP A 266 11.58 0.31 5.51
C ASP A 266 12.87 -0.28 4.93
N LEU A 267 13.29 0.18 3.74
CA LEU A 267 14.52 -0.31 3.12
C LEU A 267 15.75 0.03 3.96
N GLY A 268 15.84 1.25 4.49
CA GLY A 268 16.93 1.69 5.36
C GLY A 268 17.04 0.85 6.63
N GLU A 269 15.91 0.59 7.31
CA GLU A 269 15.85 -0.26 8.50
C GLU A 269 16.25 -1.70 8.20
N ARG A 270 15.78 -2.27 7.08
CA ARG A 270 16.12 -3.64 6.67
C ARG A 270 17.59 -3.77 6.26
N LEU A 271 18.16 -2.76 5.60
CA LEU A 271 19.60 -2.69 5.31
C LEU A 271 20.42 -2.63 6.62
N ALA A 272 20.04 -1.77 7.57
CA ALA A 272 20.70 -1.67 8.86
C ALA A 272 20.58 -2.95 9.70
N ALA A 273 19.43 -3.65 9.63
CA ALA A 273 19.21 -4.93 10.28
C ALA A 273 19.93 -6.11 9.59
N GLY A 274 20.59 -5.87 8.45
CA GLY A 274 21.34 -6.89 7.72
C GLY A 274 20.49 -7.87 6.93
N ALA A 275 19.25 -7.50 6.55
CA ALA A 275 18.34 -8.33 5.76
C ALA A 275 18.94 -8.75 4.39
N PHE A 276 19.92 -7.98 3.91
CA PHE A 276 20.62 -8.18 2.64
C PHE A 276 22.06 -8.65 2.81
N GLY A 277 22.49 -8.95 4.05
CA GLY A 277 23.86 -9.33 4.40
C GLY A 277 24.42 -8.49 5.56
N PRO A 278 25.42 -9.00 6.31
CA PRO A 278 25.97 -8.31 7.47
C PRO A 278 26.85 -7.08 7.15
N GLN A 279 27.11 -6.78 5.87
CA GLN A 279 28.14 -5.82 5.45
C GLN A 279 27.69 -4.35 5.48
N ALA A 280 26.39 -4.07 5.43
CA ALA A 280 25.86 -2.71 5.32
C ALA A 280 26.32 -1.76 6.46
N LEU A 281 26.59 -2.31 7.65
CA LEU A 281 27.11 -1.59 8.82
C LEU A 281 28.57 -1.93 9.15
N ALA A 282 29.29 -2.61 8.27
CA ALA A 282 30.68 -2.99 8.52
C ALA A 282 31.59 -1.74 8.53
N PRO A 283 32.58 -1.68 9.45
CA PRO A 283 33.59 -0.62 9.43
C PRO A 283 34.30 -0.57 8.07
N GLY A 284 34.27 0.59 7.41
CA GLY A 284 34.87 0.79 6.08
C GLY A 284 33.93 0.55 4.89
N HIS A 285 32.62 0.33 5.13
CA HIS A 285 31.64 0.23 4.06
C HIS A 285 31.58 1.54 3.22
N PRO A 286 31.74 1.50 1.89
CA PRO A 286 31.87 2.70 1.05
C PRO A 286 30.69 3.67 1.12
N TYR A 287 29.50 3.15 1.43
CA TYR A 287 28.24 3.90 1.46
C TYR A 287 27.65 4.07 2.87
N ALA A 288 28.41 3.77 3.92
CA ALA A 288 27.92 3.77 5.31
C ALA A 288 27.28 5.09 5.73
N SER A 289 27.87 6.22 5.36
CA SER A 289 27.36 7.55 5.71
C SER A 289 26.01 7.85 5.07
N TRP A 290 25.76 7.36 3.86
CA TRP A 290 24.46 7.47 3.19
C TRP A 290 23.42 6.53 3.83
N LEU A 291 23.80 5.27 4.09
CA LEU A 291 22.93 4.29 4.75
C LEU A 291 22.50 4.74 6.16
N THR A 292 23.38 5.47 6.86
CA THR A 292 23.08 6.01 8.19
C THR A 292 22.02 7.11 8.15
N THR A 293 21.94 7.90 7.08
CA THR A 293 20.97 8.99 6.94
C THR A 293 19.53 8.47 6.94
N TYR A 294 19.26 7.34 6.30
CA TYR A 294 17.92 6.73 6.27
C TYR A 294 17.58 5.92 7.53
N ALA A 295 18.57 5.67 8.38
CA ALA A 295 18.37 5.11 9.72
C ALA A 295 18.14 6.20 10.79
N ASP A 296 17.98 7.48 10.40
CA ASP A 296 17.70 8.57 11.35
C ASP A 296 16.31 8.40 11.99
N PRO A 297 16.22 8.30 13.32
CA PRO A 297 14.95 8.23 14.04
C PRO A 297 13.98 9.38 13.70
N ALA A 298 14.49 10.57 13.35
CA ALA A 298 13.65 11.70 12.96
C ALA A 298 12.88 11.42 11.66
N PHE A 299 13.50 10.70 10.71
CA PHE A 299 12.85 10.34 9.45
C PHE A 299 11.80 9.24 9.65
N ALA A 300 12.05 8.28 10.55
CA ALA A 300 11.06 7.28 10.97
C ALA A 300 9.83 7.93 11.62
N VAL A 301 10.02 8.91 12.52
CA VAL A 301 8.90 9.64 13.14
C VAL A 301 8.08 10.40 12.10
N ALA A 302 8.72 11.09 11.16
CA ALA A 302 8.02 11.77 10.08
C ALA A 302 7.23 10.80 9.18
N THR A 303 7.77 9.61 8.95
CA THR A 303 7.11 8.55 8.18
C THR A 303 5.87 8.02 8.89
N CYS A 304 5.94 7.76 10.21
CA CYS A 304 4.77 7.36 11.00
C CYS A 304 3.66 8.41 10.94
N GLU A 305 4.02 9.71 11.01
CA GLU A 305 3.03 10.79 10.89
C GLU A 305 2.42 10.83 9.48
N ALA A 306 3.23 10.71 8.41
CA ALA A 306 2.72 10.65 7.04
C ALA A 306 1.76 9.48 6.83
N ILE A 307 2.10 8.28 7.32
CA ILE A 307 1.24 7.09 7.28
C ILE A 307 -0.07 7.41 8.00
N GLY A 308 0.00 7.93 9.23
CA GLY A 308 -1.17 8.29 10.03
C GLY A 308 -2.10 9.29 9.33
N ILE A 309 -1.55 10.33 8.70
CA ILE A 309 -2.35 11.32 7.95
C ILE A 309 -3.08 10.62 6.79
N VAL A 310 -2.35 9.87 5.97
CA VAL A 310 -2.92 9.24 4.76
C VAL A 310 -3.95 8.17 5.11
N THR A 311 -3.70 7.35 6.14
CA THR A 311 -4.63 6.29 6.54
C THR A 311 -5.91 6.86 7.14
N ARG A 312 -5.85 7.96 7.91
CA ARG A 312 -7.04 8.71 8.38
C ARG A 312 -7.84 9.32 7.22
N LEU A 313 -7.16 9.94 6.25
CA LEU A 313 -7.81 10.46 5.05
C LEU A 313 -8.50 9.34 4.26
N ALA A 314 -7.85 8.18 4.10
CA ALA A 314 -8.40 7.05 3.36
C ALA A 314 -9.58 6.38 4.08
N ALA A 315 -9.53 6.28 5.41
CA ALA A 315 -10.59 5.72 6.25
C ALA A 315 -11.88 6.56 6.18
N THR A 316 -11.75 7.88 6.04
CA THR A 316 -12.89 8.82 5.98
C THR A 316 -13.36 9.12 4.56
N ALA A 317 -12.55 8.82 3.55
CA ALA A 317 -12.89 9.03 2.14
C ALA A 317 -14.03 8.11 1.65
N ASP A 318 -14.79 8.59 0.68
CA ASP A 318 -15.72 7.73 -0.07
C ASP A 318 -14.96 6.67 -0.90
N ALA A 319 -15.68 5.64 -1.37
CA ALA A 319 -15.05 4.54 -2.09
C ALA A 319 -14.31 4.97 -3.38
N PRO A 320 -14.85 5.87 -4.23
CA PRO A 320 -14.14 6.37 -5.41
C PRO A 320 -12.85 7.13 -5.05
N THR A 321 -12.89 8.01 -4.05
CA THR A 321 -11.72 8.79 -3.62
C THR A 321 -10.67 7.87 -3.03
N ARG A 322 -11.05 6.95 -2.12
CA ARG A 322 -10.11 5.95 -1.57
C ARG A 322 -9.47 5.09 -2.67
N GLN A 323 -10.22 4.70 -3.71
CA GLN A 323 -9.66 4.00 -4.86
C GLN A 323 -8.68 4.87 -5.65
N ALA A 324 -8.95 6.16 -5.81
CA ALA A 324 -8.02 7.09 -6.45
C ALA A 324 -6.73 7.26 -5.61
N MET A 325 -6.85 7.38 -4.29
CA MET A 325 -5.71 7.43 -3.37
C MET A 325 -4.85 6.16 -3.48
N TRP A 326 -5.47 4.98 -3.45
CA TRP A 326 -4.77 3.71 -3.64
C TRP A 326 -4.00 3.65 -4.97
N ARG A 327 -4.63 4.06 -6.08
CA ARG A 327 -3.95 4.11 -7.39
C ARG A 327 -2.75 5.04 -7.39
N ALA A 328 -2.86 6.20 -6.73
CA ALA A 328 -1.78 7.16 -6.66
C ALA A 328 -0.61 6.67 -5.80
N PHE A 329 -0.91 6.07 -4.64
CA PHE A 329 0.07 5.40 -3.77
C PHE A 329 0.80 4.27 -4.51
N ARG A 330 0.05 3.40 -5.19
CA ARG A 330 0.61 2.29 -5.96
C ARG A 330 1.50 2.79 -7.10
N ALA A 331 1.06 3.78 -7.87
CA ALA A 331 1.83 4.35 -8.97
C ALA A 331 3.13 4.99 -8.49
N SER A 332 3.09 5.74 -7.38
CA SER A 332 4.31 6.28 -6.76
C SER A 332 5.25 5.18 -6.30
N SER A 333 4.74 4.08 -5.73
CA SER A 333 5.56 2.92 -5.36
C SER A 333 6.24 2.27 -6.58
N GLU A 334 5.53 2.14 -7.70
CA GLU A 334 6.10 1.64 -8.96
C GLU A 334 7.16 2.60 -9.53
N HIS A 335 6.99 3.91 -9.32
CA HIS A 335 8.01 4.90 -9.64
C HIS A 335 9.25 4.79 -8.76
N GLU A 336 9.12 4.45 -7.47
CA GLU A 336 10.28 4.16 -6.60
C GLU A 336 11.09 2.98 -7.17
N LEU A 337 10.42 1.89 -7.56
CA LEU A 337 11.09 0.76 -8.22
C LEU A 337 11.84 1.20 -9.48
N ALA A 338 11.19 2.00 -10.33
CA ALA A 338 11.84 2.54 -11.54
C ALA A 338 13.05 3.42 -11.21
N PHE A 339 12.94 4.21 -10.15
CA PHE A 339 13.99 5.11 -9.69
C PHE A 339 15.22 4.33 -9.16
N PHE A 340 15.01 3.31 -8.32
CA PHE A 340 16.10 2.44 -7.84
C PHE A 340 16.77 1.62 -8.95
N ALA A 341 16.04 1.24 -10.00
CA ALA A 341 16.57 0.46 -11.12
C ALA A 341 17.34 1.29 -12.16
N SER A 342 17.02 2.59 -12.27
CA SER A 342 17.59 3.49 -13.27
C SER A 342 19.13 3.53 -13.31
N PRO A 343 19.85 3.58 -12.16
CA PRO A 343 21.31 3.74 -12.15
C PRO A 343 22.08 2.63 -12.86
N LEU A 344 21.51 1.42 -12.91
CA LEU A 344 22.08 0.26 -13.59
C LEU A 344 21.35 -0.11 -14.90
N GLY A 345 20.28 0.61 -15.24
CA GLY A 345 19.46 0.33 -16.43
C GLY A 345 18.68 -0.99 -16.35
N GLU A 346 18.34 -1.43 -15.13
CA GLU A 346 17.78 -2.77 -14.87
C GLU A 346 16.33 -2.95 -15.37
N LEU A 347 15.65 -1.86 -15.69
CA LEU A 347 14.30 -1.86 -16.27
C LEU A 347 14.26 -1.30 -17.69
N ASP A 348 15.41 -1.00 -18.30
CA ASP A 348 15.44 -0.37 -19.62
C ASP A 348 14.91 -1.36 -20.68
N ALA A 349 13.89 -0.92 -21.41
CA ALA A 349 12.99 -1.71 -22.24
C ALA A 349 13.63 -2.26 -23.54
N ARG A 350 14.70 -3.06 -23.40
CA ARG A 350 15.28 -3.88 -24.47
C ARG A 350 15.51 -5.34 -24.06
N ASP A 351 15.01 -5.77 -22.90
CA ASP A 351 14.98 -7.19 -22.54
C ASP A 351 13.60 -7.80 -22.83
N PRO A 352 13.47 -8.73 -23.81
CA PRO A 352 12.22 -9.39 -24.13
C PRO A 352 11.64 -10.27 -23.00
N ALA A 353 12.38 -10.53 -21.93
CA ALA A 353 11.95 -11.43 -20.85
C ALA A 353 10.82 -10.85 -19.96
N LEU A 354 10.72 -9.51 -19.83
CA LEU A 354 9.71 -8.86 -18.97
C LEU A 354 8.43 -8.47 -19.72
N ALA A 355 8.39 -8.59 -21.06
CA ALA A 355 7.19 -8.34 -21.86
C ALA A 355 6.11 -9.43 -21.73
N HIS A 356 6.37 -10.50 -20.96
CA HIS A 356 5.46 -11.64 -20.81
C HIS A 356 4.67 -11.70 -19.50
N THR A 357 4.81 -10.70 -18.61
CA THR A 357 3.98 -10.58 -17.40
C THR A 357 2.77 -9.66 -17.57
N ALA A 358 2.65 -8.97 -18.72
CA ALA A 358 1.42 -8.27 -19.09
C ALA A 358 0.33 -9.28 -19.48
N ASN A 359 -0.57 -9.54 -18.54
CA ASN A 359 -1.75 -10.39 -18.67
C ASN A 359 -2.49 -10.19 -20.02
N PRO A 360 -2.59 -11.19 -20.91
CA PRO A 360 -3.21 -11.04 -22.24
C PRO A 360 -4.74 -10.85 -22.22
N GLN A 361 -5.39 -10.90 -21.05
CA GLN A 361 -6.86 -10.91 -20.96
C GLN A 361 -7.56 -9.54 -21.03
N LEU A 362 -6.84 -8.43 -21.22
CA LEU A 362 -7.45 -7.09 -21.33
C LEU A 362 -7.43 -6.48 -22.74
N ARG A 363 -7.12 -7.28 -23.78
CA ARG A 363 -7.29 -6.87 -25.19
C ARG A 363 -8.36 -7.71 -25.88
N GLY A 364 -9.62 -7.52 -25.49
CA GLY A 364 -10.74 -8.20 -26.12
C GLY A 364 -12.08 -7.53 -25.87
N GLY A 365 -12.48 -6.61 -26.76
CA GLY A 365 -13.90 -6.43 -27.07
C GLY A 365 -14.52 -5.07 -26.75
N ILE A 366 -14.24 -4.05 -27.57
CA ILE A 366 -15.28 -3.13 -28.04
C ILE A 366 -15.03 -2.89 -29.53
N ARG A 367 -15.60 -3.75 -30.38
CA ARG A 367 -15.89 -3.37 -31.77
C ARG A 367 -17.25 -2.70 -31.77
N GLY A 368 -17.26 -1.37 -31.61
CA GLY A 368 -18.45 -0.57 -31.87
C GLY A 368 -18.72 -0.56 -33.37
N THR A 369 -19.80 -1.20 -33.79
CA THR A 369 -20.39 -1.02 -35.11
C THR A 369 -20.90 0.41 -35.22
N VAL A 370 -20.32 1.17 -36.13
CA VAL A 370 -20.80 2.49 -36.56
C VAL A 370 -22.15 2.27 -37.25
N HIS A 371 -23.23 2.80 -36.67
CA HIS A 371 -24.50 2.98 -37.38
C HIS A 371 -24.55 4.40 -37.92
N GLU A 372 -24.56 4.52 -39.25
CA GLU A 372 -24.97 5.73 -39.97
C GLU A 372 -26.43 6.10 -39.64
N PRO A 373 -26.79 7.39 -39.63
CA PRO A 373 -28.16 7.83 -39.40
C PRO A 373 -28.98 7.71 -40.69
N ALA A 374 -30.05 6.91 -40.65
CA ALA A 374 -31.09 6.95 -41.67
C ALA A 374 -32.08 8.08 -41.35
N VAL A 375 -32.05 9.12 -42.19
CA VAL A 375 -33.11 10.12 -42.32
C VAL A 375 -34.30 9.46 -43.00
N PHE A 376 -35.49 9.50 -42.38
CA PHE A 376 -36.77 9.46 -43.10
C PHE A 376 -37.85 10.24 -42.34
N SER A 377 -38.29 11.32 -43.00
CA SER A 377 -39.63 11.96 -43.05
C SER A 377 -40.56 11.90 -41.84
#